data_AF-A0AAN8UDR9-F1
#
_entry.id   AF-A0AAN8UDR9-F1
#
_cell.length_a   1.000
_cell.length_b   1.000
_cell.length_c   1.000
_cell.angle_alpha   90.00
_cell.angle_beta   90.00
_cell.angle_gamma   90.00
#
_symmetry.space_group_name_H-M   'P 1'
#
loop_
_entity.id
_entity.type
_entity.pdbx_description
1 polymer ?
#
loop_
_entity_poly.entity_id
_entity_poly.type
_entity_poly.pdbx_seq_one_letter_code
_entity_poly.pdbx_strand_id
1 'polypeptide(L)'
;MVSETLPKLPVINLSDENLKPGTSDWISTCNDVIKALEEYGCFIAVYDRVPVELHNAVLSAAEELFTLPVETSYGFVGGNVLIPLHESLGIIHPNTIESVQSFTSLMWPSGNDHFSESIFSYAKLVAELDQMVKKMVFESYGVGKYYESHIESTSYLLRPNKYRPPVEKETNIGVTSHTDKSFMTIFHQNHANGLQTKARDGKWISFEDASPSSFIVMAGESFLAWSNDRIHAPNHRVIMNGDEVRYSLALFSFSDEMVKVPEELVDDKHPLKFKPFNRSELLQHYYTARRRISECTVRNHFAI
;
A
#
# COMPACT_ATOMS: atom_id res chain seq x y z
N MET A 1 -15.98 -21.20 28.64
CA MET A 1 -15.76 -20.72 27.26
C MET A 1 -14.85 -19.51 27.34
N VAL A 2 -13.58 -19.65 26.96
CA VAL A 2 -12.71 -18.49 26.81
C VAL A 2 -13.18 -17.78 25.55
N SER A 3 -13.66 -16.56 25.68
CA SER A 3 -13.98 -15.68 24.55
C SER A 3 -12.67 -15.45 23.78
N GLU A 4 -12.45 -16.18 22.69
CA GLU A 4 -11.35 -15.87 21.77
C GLU A 4 -11.60 -14.50 21.16
N THR A 5 -10.87 -13.49 21.63
CA THR A 5 -10.84 -12.17 21.00
C THR A 5 -10.32 -12.33 19.58
N LEU A 6 -11.11 -11.89 18.60
CA LEU A 6 -10.70 -11.87 17.20
C LEU A 6 -9.34 -11.15 17.05
N PRO A 7 -8.41 -11.68 16.23
CA PRO A 7 -7.12 -11.04 16.02
C PRO A 7 -7.33 -9.65 15.40
N LYS A 8 -6.55 -8.67 15.86
CA LYS A 8 -6.60 -7.26 15.39
C LYS A 8 -5.22 -6.84 14.91
N LEU A 9 -5.19 -5.90 13.96
CA LEU A 9 -3.94 -5.29 13.53
C LEU A 9 -3.37 -4.39 14.63
N PRO A 10 -2.03 -4.30 14.76
CA PRO A 10 -1.41 -3.26 15.57
C PRO A 10 -1.87 -1.88 15.13
N VAL A 11 -2.10 -1.00 16.10
CA VAL A 11 -2.43 0.43 15.86
C VAL A 11 -1.27 1.25 16.40
N ILE A 12 -0.69 2.10 15.57
CA ILE A 12 0.48 2.92 15.89
C ILE A 12 0.13 4.38 15.62
N ASN A 13 0.27 5.23 16.65
CA ASN A 13 0.03 6.65 16.50
C ASN A 13 1.27 7.37 15.94
N LEU A 14 1.14 7.92 14.73
CA LEU A 14 2.18 8.65 14.02
C LEU A 14 1.87 10.15 13.90
N SER A 15 0.87 10.63 14.67
CA SER A 15 0.41 12.02 14.67
C SER A 15 1.08 12.87 15.75
N ASP A 16 1.80 12.28 16.70
CA ASP A 16 2.42 13.02 17.81
C ASP A 16 3.49 14.01 17.29
N GLU A 17 3.32 15.30 17.57
CA GLU A 17 4.27 16.35 17.20
C GLU A 17 5.66 16.17 17.84
N ASN A 18 5.76 15.43 18.95
CA ASN A 18 7.00 15.10 19.63
C ASN A 18 7.71 13.87 19.05
N LEU A 19 7.07 13.17 18.11
CA LEU A 19 7.62 12.02 17.40
C LEU A 19 8.70 12.47 16.40
N LYS A 20 9.88 12.83 16.93
CA LYS A 20 11.01 13.37 16.18
C LYS A 20 12.19 12.39 16.22
N PRO A 21 12.95 12.24 15.12
CA PRO A 21 14.13 11.37 15.09
C PRO A 21 15.07 11.61 16.28
N GLY A 22 15.45 10.53 16.97
CA GLY A 22 16.34 10.55 18.12
C GLY A 22 15.69 10.75 19.49
N THR A 23 14.37 10.99 19.58
CA THR A 23 13.65 11.01 20.86
C THR A 23 13.36 9.60 21.38
N SER A 24 13.05 9.47 22.68
CA SER A 24 12.60 8.19 23.27
C SER A 24 11.34 7.65 22.60
N ASP A 25 10.41 8.54 22.28
CA ASP A 25 9.12 8.19 21.68
C ASP A 25 9.32 7.70 20.24
N TRP A 26 10.24 8.32 19.50
CA TRP A 26 10.67 7.84 18.19
C TRP A 26 11.26 6.43 18.27
N ILE A 27 12.19 6.19 19.19
CA ILE A 27 12.82 4.87 19.35
C ILE A 27 11.78 3.82 19.74
N SER A 28 10.85 4.13 20.64
CA SER A 28 9.76 3.23 21.02
C SER A 28 8.87 2.91 19.82
N THR A 29 8.46 3.94 19.07
CA THR A 29 7.59 3.80 17.89
C THR A 29 8.28 3.03 16.77
N CYS A 30 9.58 3.22 16.57
CA CYS A 30 10.41 2.42 15.66
C CYS A 30 10.29 0.91 15.98
N ASN A 31 10.37 0.54 17.26
CA ASN A 31 10.24 -0.87 17.67
C ASN A 31 8.82 -1.42 17.40
N ASP A 32 7.79 -0.62 17.64
CA ASP A 32 6.40 -1.00 17.36
C ASP A 32 6.16 -1.19 15.85
N VAL A 33 6.70 -0.29 15.02
CA VAL A 33 6.64 -0.37 13.55
C VAL A 33 7.35 -1.62 13.05
N ILE A 34 8.58 -1.88 13.49
CA ILE A 34 9.33 -3.08 13.09
C ILE A 34 8.57 -4.33 13.49
N LYS A 35 8.13 -4.43 14.75
CA LYS A 35 7.39 -5.60 15.21
C LYS A 35 6.15 -5.84 14.37
N ALA A 36 5.38 -4.79 14.07
CA ALA A 36 4.19 -4.92 13.26
C ALA A 36 4.49 -5.38 11.82
N LEU A 37 5.54 -4.82 11.19
CA LEU A 37 5.95 -5.22 9.84
C LEU A 37 6.56 -6.64 9.80
N GLU A 38 7.26 -7.07 10.84
CA GLU A 38 7.83 -8.42 10.90
C GLU A 38 6.79 -9.50 11.24
N GLU A 39 5.81 -9.22 12.09
CA GLU A 39 4.79 -10.20 12.53
C GLU A 39 3.53 -10.19 11.65
N TYR A 40 3.07 -9.02 11.23
CA TYR A 40 1.81 -8.84 10.51
C TYR A 40 2.03 -8.42 9.05
N GLY A 41 3.19 -7.85 8.74
CA GLY A 41 3.47 -7.24 7.43
C GLY A 41 2.71 -5.94 7.18
N CYS A 42 1.90 -5.50 8.15
CA CYS A 42 1.12 -4.28 8.08
C CYS A 42 0.67 -3.82 9.48
N PHE A 43 0.22 -2.57 9.58
CA PHE A 43 -0.40 -1.99 10.76
C PHE A 43 -1.34 -0.85 10.38
N ILE A 44 -2.18 -0.42 11.33
CA ILE A 44 -2.98 0.79 11.23
C ILE A 44 -2.15 1.96 11.78
N ALA A 45 -1.80 2.91 10.93
CA ALA A 45 -1.23 4.19 11.31
C ALA A 45 -2.34 5.20 11.61
N VAL A 46 -2.33 5.79 12.80
CA VAL A 46 -3.11 7.00 13.09
C VAL A 46 -2.29 8.21 12.68
N TYR A 47 -2.74 8.91 11.64
CA TYR A 47 -2.04 10.02 10.99
C TYR A 47 -3.00 11.16 10.66
N ASP A 48 -3.04 12.19 11.50
CA ASP A 48 -3.99 13.31 11.44
C ASP A 48 -3.55 14.47 10.53
N ARG A 49 -2.34 14.40 9.96
CA ARG A 49 -1.83 15.43 9.04
C ARG A 49 -2.58 15.49 7.71
N VAL A 50 -3.40 14.48 7.40
CA VAL A 50 -4.39 14.55 6.33
C VAL A 50 -5.70 15.07 6.94
N PRO A 51 -6.10 16.32 6.67
CA PRO A 51 -7.34 16.88 7.22
C PRO A 51 -8.56 16.10 6.73
N VAL A 52 -9.60 16.03 7.57
CA VAL A 52 -10.84 15.32 7.23
C VAL A 52 -11.52 15.90 5.97
N GLU A 53 -11.36 17.21 5.73
CA GLU A 53 -11.87 17.87 4.53
C GLU A 53 -11.17 17.35 3.28
N LEU A 54 -9.84 17.22 3.32
CA LEU A 54 -9.05 16.69 2.21
C LEU A 54 -9.35 15.21 1.99
N HIS A 55 -9.49 14.44 3.07
CA HIS A 55 -9.95 13.05 3.03
C HIS A 55 -11.29 12.92 2.28
N ASN A 56 -12.28 13.72 2.64
CA ASN A 56 -13.60 13.67 2.02
C ASN A 56 -13.54 14.14 0.55
N ALA A 57 -12.72 15.15 0.26
CA ALA A 57 -12.51 15.66 -1.09
C ALA A 57 -11.91 14.58 -2.02
N VAL A 58 -10.91 13.81 -1.56
CA VAL A 58 -10.31 12.76 -2.41
C VAL A 58 -11.18 11.54 -2.60
N LEU A 59 -12.02 11.16 -1.63
CA LEU A 59 -13.02 10.12 -1.82
C LEU A 59 -14.08 10.57 -2.83
N SER A 60 -14.58 11.81 -2.70
CA SER A 60 -15.52 12.39 -3.66
C SER A 60 -14.93 12.50 -5.07
N ALA A 61 -13.65 12.87 -5.17
CA ALA A 61 -12.91 12.92 -6.43
C ALA A 61 -12.75 11.52 -7.05
N ALA A 62 -12.52 10.48 -6.24
CA ALA A 62 -12.51 9.11 -6.71
C ALA A 62 -13.90 8.66 -7.18
N GLU A 63 -14.96 9.02 -6.47
CA GLU A 63 -16.34 8.75 -6.90
C GLU A 63 -16.63 9.36 -8.27
N GLU A 64 -16.35 10.66 -8.44
CA GLU A 64 -16.50 11.38 -9.71
C GLU A 64 -15.72 10.70 -10.84
N LEU A 65 -14.46 10.34 -10.58
CA LEU A 65 -13.59 9.66 -11.54
C LEU A 65 -14.22 8.36 -12.09
N PHE A 66 -14.88 7.58 -11.23
CA PHE A 66 -15.54 6.33 -11.63
C PHE A 66 -16.94 6.50 -12.23
N THR A 67 -17.42 7.74 -12.40
CA THR A 67 -18.62 8.03 -13.20
C THR A 67 -18.31 8.29 -14.66
N LEU A 68 -17.03 8.50 -15.00
CA LEU A 68 -16.60 8.74 -16.38
C LEU A 68 -16.72 7.47 -17.24
N PRO A 69 -16.96 7.61 -18.56
CA PRO A 69 -17.02 6.47 -19.47
C PRO A 69 -15.73 5.64 -19.47
N VAL A 70 -15.84 4.32 -19.55
CA VAL A 70 -14.68 3.39 -19.56
C VAL A 70 -13.68 3.71 -20.69
N GLU A 71 -14.15 4.27 -21.81
CA GLU A 71 -13.31 4.63 -22.96
C GLU A 71 -12.30 5.76 -22.68
N THR A 72 -12.53 6.57 -21.64
CA THR A 72 -11.61 7.67 -21.26
C THR A 72 -10.54 7.24 -20.26
N SER A 73 -10.56 5.98 -19.79
CA SER A 73 -9.78 5.53 -18.63
C SER A 73 -8.45 4.84 -18.99
N TYR A 74 -7.35 5.61 -19.05
CA TYR A 74 -6.01 5.05 -19.22
C TYR A 74 -5.55 4.31 -17.96
N GLY A 75 -5.02 3.08 -18.11
CA GLY A 75 -4.61 2.25 -16.97
C GLY A 75 -5.77 1.62 -16.18
N PHE A 76 -6.97 1.61 -16.76
CA PHE A 76 -8.14 0.96 -16.18
C PHE A 76 -7.94 -0.53 -15.98
N VAL A 77 -8.26 -0.99 -14.78
CA VAL A 77 -8.38 -2.40 -14.43
C VAL A 77 -9.79 -2.59 -13.88
N GLY A 78 -10.71 -3.12 -14.69
CA GLY A 78 -12.07 -3.40 -14.22
C GLY A 78 -12.91 -4.20 -15.20
N GLY A 79 -14.05 -4.72 -14.72
CA GLY A 79 -15.04 -5.43 -15.54
C GLY A 79 -14.57 -6.74 -16.17
N ASN A 80 -13.45 -7.30 -15.70
CA ASN A 80 -12.96 -8.59 -16.17
C ASN A 80 -13.81 -9.71 -15.55
N VAL A 81 -14.11 -10.77 -16.31
CA VAL A 81 -14.88 -11.95 -15.84
C VAL A 81 -14.31 -12.52 -14.54
N LEU A 82 -13.00 -12.37 -14.32
CA LEU A 82 -12.31 -12.88 -13.13
C LEU A 82 -12.44 -11.98 -11.88
N ILE A 83 -12.75 -10.69 -12.03
CA ILE A 83 -12.87 -9.72 -10.93
C ILE A 83 -14.04 -8.76 -11.23
N PRO A 84 -15.30 -9.26 -11.24
CA PRO A 84 -16.44 -8.52 -11.78
C PRO A 84 -16.91 -7.35 -10.90
N LEU A 85 -16.41 -7.27 -9.66
CA LEU A 85 -16.80 -6.25 -8.69
C LEU A 85 -15.87 -5.04 -8.68
N HIS A 86 -14.65 -5.17 -9.19
CA HIS A 86 -13.56 -4.21 -9.01
C HIS A 86 -13.33 -3.36 -10.24
N GLU A 87 -13.15 -2.07 -10.02
CA GLU A 87 -12.65 -1.10 -10.99
C GLU A 87 -11.49 -0.33 -10.34
N SER A 88 -10.44 -0.05 -11.11
CA SER A 88 -9.27 0.72 -10.64
C SER A 88 -8.63 1.51 -11.77
N LEU A 89 -8.06 2.65 -11.42
CA LEU A 89 -7.26 3.51 -12.30
C LEU A 89 -5.90 3.75 -11.67
N GLY A 90 -4.90 4.10 -12.47
CA GLY A 90 -3.56 4.42 -12.00
C GLY A 90 -3.17 5.86 -12.28
N ILE A 91 -2.82 6.61 -11.24
CA ILE A 91 -2.26 7.96 -11.32
C ILE A 91 -0.77 7.86 -11.00
N ILE A 92 0.07 8.00 -12.03
CA ILE A 92 1.52 7.87 -11.93
C ILE A 92 2.11 9.18 -11.39
N HIS A 93 3.08 9.08 -10.47
CA HIS A 93 3.70 10.23 -9.79
C HIS A 93 2.68 11.23 -9.21
N PRO A 94 1.72 10.76 -8.38
CA PRO A 94 0.63 11.58 -7.86
C PRO A 94 1.13 12.69 -6.91
N ASN A 95 2.37 12.61 -6.45
CA ASN A 95 3.05 13.62 -5.63
C ASN A 95 3.72 14.74 -6.47
N THR A 96 3.45 14.80 -7.78
CA THR A 96 3.91 15.84 -8.71
C THR A 96 2.70 16.44 -9.42
N ILE A 97 2.51 17.77 -9.30
CA ILE A 97 1.28 18.43 -9.77
C ILE A 97 1.11 18.30 -11.29
N GLU A 98 2.19 18.37 -12.06
CA GLU A 98 2.16 18.25 -13.51
C GLU A 98 1.69 16.86 -13.97
N SER A 99 2.07 15.81 -13.23
CA SER A 99 1.63 14.43 -13.51
C SER A 99 0.15 14.24 -13.20
N VAL A 100 -0.33 14.82 -12.10
CA VAL A 100 -1.76 14.80 -11.76
C VAL A 100 -2.58 15.62 -12.77
N GLN A 101 -2.13 16.80 -13.17
CA GLN A 101 -2.78 17.61 -14.20
C GLN A 101 -2.80 16.93 -15.56
N SER A 102 -1.73 16.19 -15.90
CA SER A 102 -1.68 15.37 -17.11
C SER A 102 -2.73 14.27 -17.09
N PHE A 103 -2.84 13.53 -15.99
CA PHE A 103 -3.91 12.54 -15.80
C PHE A 103 -5.29 13.19 -15.87
N THR A 104 -5.47 14.33 -15.21
CA THR A 104 -6.75 15.06 -15.19
C THR A 104 -7.16 15.53 -16.57
N SER A 105 -6.24 16.05 -17.38
CA SER A 105 -6.51 16.47 -18.75
C SER A 105 -6.96 15.32 -19.65
N LEU A 106 -6.51 14.08 -19.38
CA LEU A 106 -6.96 12.89 -20.10
C LEU A 106 -8.39 12.50 -19.71
N MET A 107 -8.72 12.59 -18.41
CA MET A 107 -10.02 12.17 -17.89
C MET A 107 -11.11 13.25 -18.08
N TRP A 108 -10.75 14.52 -17.91
CA TRP A 108 -11.60 15.70 -18.10
C TRP A 108 -10.94 16.66 -19.10
N PRO A 109 -11.25 16.56 -20.41
CA PRO A 109 -10.70 17.46 -21.43
C PRO A 109 -11.01 18.95 -21.20
N SER A 110 -12.06 19.25 -20.42
CA SER A 110 -12.42 20.62 -20.01
C SER A 110 -11.72 21.09 -18.72
N GLY A 111 -10.87 20.26 -18.12
CA GLY A 111 -10.19 20.51 -16.85
C GLY A 111 -11.03 20.09 -15.63
N ASN A 112 -10.32 19.80 -14.52
CA ASN A 112 -10.89 19.58 -13.19
C ASN A 112 -9.83 19.94 -12.13
N ASP A 113 -9.69 21.23 -11.84
CA ASP A 113 -8.65 21.74 -10.94
C ASP A 113 -8.84 21.21 -9.52
N HIS A 114 -10.09 21.11 -9.06
CA HIS A 114 -10.42 20.56 -7.74
C HIS A 114 -9.94 19.11 -7.59
N PHE A 115 -10.14 18.25 -8.60
CA PHE A 115 -9.60 16.89 -8.62
C PHE A 115 -8.07 16.92 -8.54
N SER A 116 -7.43 17.76 -9.38
CA SER A 116 -5.96 17.82 -9.45
C SER A 116 -5.34 18.25 -8.13
N GLU A 117 -5.85 19.33 -7.53
CA GLU A 117 -5.38 19.88 -6.27
C GLU A 117 -5.59 18.89 -5.12
N SER A 118 -6.78 18.30 -5.02
CA SER A 118 -7.11 17.34 -3.95
C SER A 118 -6.22 16.10 -4.01
N ILE A 119 -6.08 15.49 -5.20
CA ILE A 119 -5.24 14.30 -5.37
C ILE A 119 -3.78 14.61 -5.08
N PHE A 120 -3.26 15.73 -5.59
CA PHE A 120 -1.87 16.14 -5.36
C PHE A 120 -1.59 16.40 -3.87
N SER A 121 -2.42 17.20 -3.21
CA SER A 121 -2.27 17.52 -1.78
C SER A 121 -2.32 16.26 -0.92
N TYR A 122 -3.28 15.37 -1.18
CA TYR A 122 -3.38 14.09 -0.47
C TYR A 122 -2.17 13.21 -0.71
N ALA A 123 -1.78 13.00 -1.97
CA ALA A 123 -0.66 12.12 -2.30
C ALA A 123 0.66 12.60 -1.71
N LYS A 124 0.87 13.93 -1.61
CA LYS A 124 2.03 14.49 -0.93
C LYS A 124 2.07 14.14 0.56
N LEU A 125 0.97 14.34 1.29
CA LEU A 125 0.89 14.04 2.72
C LEU A 125 1.01 12.54 3.01
N VAL A 126 0.41 11.71 2.17
CA VAL A 126 0.53 10.24 2.31
C VAL A 126 1.93 9.75 1.93
N ALA A 127 2.61 10.40 0.98
CA ALA A 127 4.03 10.13 0.71
C ALA A 127 4.93 10.52 1.90
N GLU A 128 4.60 11.58 2.64
CA GLU A 128 5.32 11.91 3.89
C GLU A 128 5.15 10.83 4.95
N LEU A 129 3.98 10.18 5.04
CA LEU A 129 3.77 9.02 5.90
C LEU A 129 4.63 7.81 5.46
N ASP A 130 4.70 7.52 4.16
CA ASP A 130 5.57 6.45 3.61
C ASP A 130 7.04 6.69 3.97
N GLN A 131 7.51 7.92 3.77
CA GLN A 131 8.87 8.35 4.12
C GLN A 131 9.14 8.21 5.61
N MET A 132 8.21 8.65 6.48
CA MET A 132 8.34 8.54 7.93
C MET A 132 8.51 7.08 8.37
N VAL A 133 7.66 6.18 7.89
CA VAL A 133 7.75 4.75 8.24
C VAL A 133 9.03 4.12 7.69
N LYS A 134 9.42 4.42 6.45
CA LYS A 134 10.70 3.97 5.89
C LYS A 134 11.88 4.43 6.72
N LYS A 135 11.88 5.68 7.18
CA LYS A 135 12.95 6.21 8.05
C LYS A 135 13.07 5.40 9.33
N MET A 136 11.95 5.15 10.01
CA MET A 136 11.90 4.32 11.22
C MET A 136 12.49 2.93 10.97
N VAL A 137 12.14 2.29 9.84
CA VAL A 137 12.68 0.96 9.51
C VAL A 137 14.17 1.00 9.21
N PHE A 138 14.63 1.95 8.39
CA PHE A 138 16.04 2.06 8.02
C PHE A 138 16.92 2.33 9.24
N GLU A 139 16.48 3.19 10.15
CA GLU A 139 17.19 3.45 11.41
C GLU A 139 17.19 2.22 12.32
N SER A 140 16.05 1.54 12.47
CA SER A 140 15.93 0.35 13.33
C SER A 140 16.81 -0.82 12.88
N TYR A 141 17.03 -0.93 11.57
CA TYR A 141 17.91 -1.94 10.98
C TYR A 141 19.37 -1.50 10.89
N GLY A 142 19.74 -0.35 11.47
CA GLY A 142 21.12 0.13 11.47
C GLY A 142 21.63 0.58 10.11
N VAL A 143 20.72 0.79 9.15
CA VAL A 143 21.01 1.10 7.73
C VAL A 143 20.53 2.49 7.33
N GLY A 144 20.34 3.37 8.33
CA GLY A 144 19.86 4.76 8.15
C GLY A 144 20.65 5.59 7.14
N LYS A 145 21.93 5.27 6.91
CA LYS A 145 22.77 5.94 5.91
C LYS A 145 22.26 5.79 4.46
N TYR A 146 21.42 4.80 4.17
CA TYR A 146 20.84 4.58 2.83
C TYR A 146 19.46 5.23 2.65
N TYR A 147 18.90 5.85 3.70
CA TYR A 147 17.54 6.38 3.68
C TYR A 147 17.36 7.47 2.62
N GLU A 148 18.21 8.50 2.63
CA GLU A 148 18.08 9.63 1.70
C GLU A 148 18.13 9.17 0.24
N SER A 149 19.11 8.34 -0.13
CA SER A 149 19.22 7.77 -1.48
C SER A 149 18.01 6.91 -1.87
N HIS A 150 17.41 6.20 -0.90
CA HIS A 150 16.20 5.41 -1.16
C HIS A 150 14.98 6.30 -1.42
N ILE A 151 14.84 7.41 -0.68
CA ILE A 151 13.75 8.36 -0.89
C ILE A 151 13.91 9.12 -2.22
N GLU A 152 15.14 9.53 -2.57
CA GLU A 152 15.43 10.16 -3.87
C GLU A 152 15.11 9.25 -5.06
N SER A 153 15.24 7.94 -4.89
CA SER A 153 14.90 6.93 -5.90
C SER A 153 13.47 6.37 -5.76
N THR A 154 12.65 6.91 -4.85
CA THR A 154 11.28 6.42 -4.65
C THR A 154 10.31 7.06 -5.65
N SER A 155 9.58 6.23 -6.40
CA SER A 155 8.45 6.66 -7.22
C SER A 155 7.11 6.17 -6.66
N TYR A 156 6.04 6.93 -6.91
CA TYR A 156 4.70 6.63 -6.39
C TYR A 156 3.68 6.35 -7.50
N LEU A 157 2.72 5.48 -7.20
CA LEU A 157 1.51 5.24 -8.00
C LEU A 157 0.32 5.30 -7.04
N LEU A 158 -0.62 6.20 -7.28
CA LEU A 158 -1.90 6.20 -6.57
C LEU A 158 -2.91 5.40 -7.39
N ARG A 159 -3.61 4.47 -6.73
CA ARG A 159 -4.76 3.78 -7.31
C ARG A 159 -6.02 4.07 -6.54
N PRO A 160 -6.94 4.85 -7.12
CA PRO A 160 -8.34 4.77 -6.79
C PRO A 160 -8.88 3.38 -7.14
N ASN A 161 -9.72 2.84 -6.28
CA ASN A 161 -10.41 1.58 -6.47
C ASN A 161 -11.87 1.76 -6.09
N LYS A 162 -12.75 1.15 -6.88
CA LYS A 162 -14.18 1.05 -6.63
C LYS A 162 -14.57 -0.42 -6.61
N TYR A 163 -15.39 -0.77 -5.63
CA TYR A 163 -15.99 -2.09 -5.53
C TYR A 163 -17.49 -1.93 -5.37
N ARG A 164 -18.25 -2.52 -6.30
CA ARG A 164 -19.69 -2.62 -6.13
C ARG A 164 -20.06 -3.82 -5.25
N PRO A 165 -21.20 -3.78 -4.55
CA PRO A 165 -21.78 -4.95 -3.92
C PRO A 165 -21.99 -6.10 -4.93
N PRO A 166 -21.81 -7.35 -4.51
CA PRO A 166 -22.17 -8.50 -5.34
C PRO A 166 -23.69 -8.57 -5.51
N VAL A 167 -24.16 -8.95 -6.71
CA VAL A 167 -25.58 -9.30 -6.92
C VAL A 167 -25.80 -10.80 -6.79
N GLU A 168 -27.07 -11.23 -6.78
CA GLU A 168 -27.42 -12.64 -6.57
C GLU A 168 -26.65 -13.57 -7.53
N LYS A 169 -26.00 -14.60 -6.97
CA LYS A 169 -25.18 -15.62 -7.68
C LYS A 169 -23.79 -15.15 -8.13
N GLU A 170 -23.38 -13.93 -7.83
CA GLU A 170 -21.98 -13.51 -8.00
C GLU A 170 -21.10 -13.94 -6.82
N THR A 171 -19.80 -14.03 -7.08
CA THR A 171 -18.79 -14.12 -6.02
C THR A 171 -18.72 -12.80 -5.25
N ASN A 172 -18.48 -12.87 -3.93
CA ASN A 172 -18.19 -11.71 -3.10
C ASN A 172 -16.70 -11.33 -3.08
N ILE A 173 -15.86 -12.02 -3.86
CA ILE A 173 -14.43 -11.71 -3.94
C ILE A 173 -14.25 -10.44 -4.76
N GLY A 174 -13.89 -9.35 -4.08
CA GLY A 174 -13.53 -8.07 -4.69
C GLY A 174 -12.15 -8.11 -5.34
N VAL A 175 -11.14 -8.65 -4.65
CA VAL A 175 -9.81 -8.96 -5.20
C VAL A 175 -9.33 -10.28 -4.60
N THR A 176 -8.76 -11.15 -5.42
CA THR A 176 -8.19 -12.42 -4.97
C THR A 176 -6.96 -12.22 -4.08
N SER A 177 -6.59 -13.25 -3.31
CA SER A 177 -5.40 -13.20 -2.46
C SER A 177 -4.14 -12.97 -3.29
N HIS A 178 -3.40 -11.92 -2.95
CA HIS A 178 -2.13 -11.56 -3.59
C HIS A 178 -1.22 -10.79 -2.62
N THR A 179 0.01 -10.56 -3.05
CA THR A 179 1.00 -9.70 -2.38
C THR A 179 1.36 -8.54 -3.29
N ASP A 180 1.63 -7.38 -2.70
CA ASP A 180 2.07 -6.21 -3.47
C ASP A 180 3.51 -6.36 -3.93
N LYS A 181 3.80 -5.88 -5.14
CA LYS A 181 5.15 -5.86 -5.73
C LYS A 181 5.91 -4.55 -5.43
N SER A 182 5.24 -3.63 -4.74
CA SER A 182 5.79 -2.37 -4.24
C SER A 182 6.86 -2.61 -3.17
N PHE A 183 7.51 -1.53 -2.73
CA PHE A 183 8.25 -1.50 -1.50
C PHE A 183 7.28 -1.36 -0.31
N MET A 184 6.42 -0.34 -0.34
CA MET A 184 5.38 -0.16 0.67
C MET A 184 4.08 0.28 0.01
N THR A 185 2.97 0.07 0.69
CA THR A 185 1.64 0.50 0.25
C THR A 185 0.90 1.11 1.41
N ILE A 186 0.39 2.32 1.20
CA ILE A 186 -0.47 3.02 2.15
C ILE A 186 -1.88 3.01 1.61
N PHE A 187 -2.78 2.45 2.39
CA PHE A 187 -4.14 2.17 2.00
C PHE A 187 -5.13 2.95 2.87
N HIS A 188 -6.15 3.48 2.22
CA HIS A 188 -7.19 4.29 2.82
C HIS A 188 -8.56 3.97 2.17
N GLN A 189 -9.68 4.05 2.91
CA GLN A 189 -11.00 3.63 2.43
C GLN A 189 -12.14 4.50 2.99
N ASN A 190 -13.31 4.43 2.34
CA ASN A 190 -14.56 4.89 2.94
C ASN A 190 -15.07 3.90 4.02
N HIS A 191 -16.27 4.14 4.56
CA HIS A 191 -16.87 3.33 5.62
C HIS A 191 -17.21 1.87 5.24
N ALA A 192 -17.16 1.53 3.96
CA ALA A 192 -17.41 0.18 3.49
C ALA A 192 -16.17 -0.72 3.66
N ASN A 193 -16.29 -1.71 4.54
CA ASN A 193 -15.22 -2.66 4.84
C ASN A 193 -15.01 -3.69 3.72
N GLY A 194 -13.83 -4.33 3.71
CA GLY A 194 -13.59 -5.47 2.83
C GLY A 194 -12.15 -5.97 2.76
N LEU A 195 -11.17 -5.14 3.13
CA LEU A 195 -9.77 -5.54 3.14
C LEU A 195 -9.48 -6.56 4.25
N GLN A 196 -8.84 -7.66 3.87
CA GLN A 196 -8.30 -8.65 4.81
C GLN A 196 -6.83 -8.90 4.50
N THR A 197 -6.00 -8.97 5.54
CA THR A 197 -4.57 -9.24 5.45
C THR A 197 -4.23 -10.52 6.19
N LYS A 198 -3.20 -11.23 5.72
CA LYS A 198 -2.75 -12.50 6.31
C LYS A 198 -1.42 -12.28 7.03
N ALA A 199 -1.47 -12.31 8.36
CA ALA A 199 -0.30 -12.19 9.22
C ALA A 199 0.68 -13.36 9.01
N ARG A 200 1.90 -13.24 9.56
CA ARG A 200 2.96 -14.25 9.39
C ARG A 200 2.58 -15.60 10.00
N ASP A 201 1.76 -15.62 11.05
CA ASP A 201 1.20 -16.84 11.65
C ASP A 201 0.10 -17.51 10.81
N GLY A 202 -0.26 -16.90 9.67
CA GLY A 202 -1.22 -17.42 8.72
C GLY A 202 -2.68 -17.03 8.99
N LYS A 203 -2.96 -16.26 10.05
CA LYS A 203 -4.33 -15.79 10.34
C LYS A 203 -4.72 -14.63 9.44
N TRP A 204 -5.97 -14.66 8.98
CA TRP A 204 -6.60 -13.54 8.28
C TRP A 204 -7.17 -12.55 9.29
N ILE A 205 -6.89 -11.27 9.08
CA ILE A 205 -7.30 -10.16 9.94
C ILE A 205 -8.02 -9.14 9.06
N SER A 206 -9.23 -8.75 9.45
CA SER A 206 -10.00 -7.71 8.75
C SER A 206 -9.53 -6.32 9.15
N PHE A 207 -9.46 -5.42 8.18
CA PHE A 207 -9.38 -3.98 8.45
C PHE A 207 -10.80 -3.43 8.51
N GLU A 208 -11.20 -2.95 9.69
CA GLU A 208 -12.56 -2.51 9.99
C GLU A 208 -12.63 -1.04 10.45
N ASP A 209 -11.49 -0.35 10.49
CA ASP A 209 -11.44 1.06 10.87
C ASP A 209 -11.72 1.93 9.64
N ALA A 210 -12.64 2.87 9.79
CA ALA A 210 -13.07 3.82 8.78
C ALA A 210 -12.78 5.28 9.18
N SER A 211 -11.95 5.48 10.20
CA SER A 211 -11.51 6.81 10.62
C SER A 211 -10.74 7.51 9.49
N PRO A 212 -11.03 8.79 9.20
CA PRO A 212 -10.29 9.58 8.22
C PRO A 212 -8.78 9.69 8.47
N SER A 213 -8.36 9.48 9.72
CA SER A 213 -6.95 9.51 10.13
C SER A 213 -6.33 8.12 10.21
N SER A 214 -7.06 7.05 9.88
CA SER A 214 -6.56 5.67 9.95
C SER A 214 -6.13 5.18 8.58
N PHE A 215 -4.85 4.86 8.46
CA PHE A 215 -4.23 4.35 7.24
C PHE A 215 -3.67 2.96 7.48
N ILE A 216 -3.88 2.04 6.55
CA ILE A 216 -3.13 0.77 6.57
C ILE A 216 -1.78 1.01 5.91
N VAL A 217 -0.69 0.78 6.64
CA VAL A 217 0.67 0.73 6.10
C VAL A 217 1.05 -0.73 5.93
N MET A 218 1.42 -1.13 4.72
CA MET A 218 1.69 -2.53 4.35
C MET A 218 3.02 -2.66 3.61
N ALA A 219 3.80 -3.68 3.94
CA ALA A 219 5.02 -4.01 3.23
C ALA A 219 4.74 -4.80 1.95
N GLY A 220 5.42 -4.44 0.87
CA GLY A 220 5.42 -5.19 -0.38
C GLY A 220 6.61 -6.16 -0.48
N GLU A 221 6.60 -6.95 -1.54
CA GLU A 221 7.64 -7.95 -1.81
C GLU A 221 9.04 -7.36 -1.96
N SER A 222 9.16 -6.14 -2.51
CA SER A 222 10.46 -5.48 -2.62
C SER A 222 11.06 -5.19 -1.24
N PHE A 223 10.23 -4.89 -0.24
CA PHE A 223 10.69 -4.59 1.12
C PHE A 223 11.01 -5.85 1.93
N LEU A 224 10.25 -6.93 1.71
CA LEU A 224 10.62 -8.27 2.19
C LEU A 224 11.98 -8.69 1.66
N ALA A 225 12.23 -8.53 0.36
CA ALA A 225 13.52 -8.90 -0.22
C ALA A 225 14.66 -8.01 0.31
N TRP A 226 14.47 -6.69 0.31
CA TRP A 226 15.44 -5.72 0.83
C TRP A 226 15.83 -5.99 2.30
N SER A 227 14.86 -6.34 3.15
CA SER A 227 15.10 -6.65 4.57
C SER A 227 15.71 -8.04 4.83
N ASN A 228 16.02 -8.79 3.76
CA ASN A 228 16.50 -10.17 3.81
C ASN A 228 15.51 -11.13 4.52
N ASP A 229 14.21 -11.01 4.20
CA ASP A 229 13.10 -11.85 4.72
C ASP A 229 12.75 -11.59 6.21
N ARG A 230 13.22 -10.47 6.77
CA ARG A 230 12.82 -10.04 8.13
C ARG A 230 11.40 -9.50 8.13
N ILE A 231 11.12 -8.52 7.25
CA ILE A 231 9.79 -7.94 7.04
C ILE A 231 8.92 -8.92 6.25
N HIS A 232 7.68 -9.09 6.70
CA HIS A 232 6.69 -9.92 6.03
C HIS A 232 5.94 -9.12 4.98
N ALA A 233 5.84 -9.61 3.74
CA ALA A 233 4.92 -9.10 2.74
C ALA A 233 3.61 -9.91 2.84
N PRO A 234 2.52 -9.34 3.40
CA PRO A 234 1.33 -10.11 3.69
C PRO A 234 0.55 -10.38 2.41
N ASN A 235 0.02 -11.60 2.32
CA ASN A 235 -1.08 -11.85 1.39
C ASN A 235 -2.27 -11.01 1.87
N HIS A 236 -2.96 -10.35 0.95
CA HIS A 236 -4.17 -9.61 1.25
C HIS A 236 -5.21 -9.84 0.14
N ARG A 237 -6.48 -9.60 0.48
CA ARG A 237 -7.62 -9.78 -0.41
C ARG A 237 -8.72 -8.78 -0.06
N VAL A 238 -9.68 -8.60 -0.96
CA VAL A 238 -10.89 -7.81 -0.69
C VAL A 238 -12.11 -8.72 -0.80
N ILE A 239 -12.93 -8.75 0.25
CA ILE A 239 -14.19 -9.48 0.31
C ILE A 239 -15.34 -8.49 0.53
N MET A 240 -16.27 -8.44 -0.42
CA MET A 240 -17.40 -7.52 -0.44
C MET A 240 -18.64 -8.17 0.19
N ASN A 241 -18.82 -7.98 1.50
CA ASN A 241 -19.97 -8.54 2.24
C ASN A 241 -21.09 -7.54 2.51
N GLY A 242 -20.85 -6.24 2.29
CA GLY A 242 -21.85 -5.19 2.48
C GLY A 242 -22.69 -4.92 1.23
N ASP A 243 -23.68 -4.06 1.39
CA ASP A 243 -24.60 -3.56 0.35
C ASP A 243 -24.21 -2.16 -0.17
N GLU A 244 -23.11 -1.60 0.33
CA GLU A 244 -22.60 -0.29 -0.08
C GLU A 244 -21.43 -0.39 -1.07
N VAL A 245 -21.30 0.64 -1.91
CA VAL A 245 -20.14 0.79 -2.79
C VAL A 245 -18.93 1.17 -1.94
N ARG A 246 -17.84 0.43 -2.13
CA ARG A 246 -16.57 0.69 -1.45
C ARG A 246 -15.61 1.44 -2.36
N TYR A 247 -15.14 2.57 -1.86
CA TYR A 247 -14.08 3.35 -2.48
C TYR A 247 -12.83 3.27 -1.63
N SER A 248 -11.69 3.10 -2.28
CA SER A 248 -10.41 3.09 -1.58
C SER A 248 -9.26 3.63 -2.41
N LEU A 249 -8.32 4.27 -1.74
CA LEU A 249 -7.11 4.86 -2.30
C LEU A 249 -5.91 4.04 -1.81
N ALA A 250 -5.11 3.51 -2.73
CA ALA A 250 -3.87 2.81 -2.43
C ALA A 250 -2.69 3.55 -3.05
N LEU A 251 -1.82 4.12 -2.21
CA LEU A 251 -0.56 4.73 -2.65
C LEU A 251 0.55 3.70 -2.55
N PHE A 252 1.09 3.28 -3.70
CA PHE A 252 2.20 2.34 -3.79
C PHE A 252 3.50 3.12 -3.93
N SER A 253 4.53 2.77 -3.17
CA SER A 253 5.89 3.27 -3.37
C SER A 253 6.79 2.19 -3.96
N PHE A 254 7.62 2.56 -4.93
CA PHE A 254 8.57 1.69 -5.62
C PHE A 254 9.97 2.29 -5.56
N SER A 255 10.99 1.44 -5.63
CA SER A 255 12.36 1.87 -5.90
C SER A 255 12.59 1.87 -7.40
N ASP A 256 13.05 2.99 -7.96
CA ASP A 256 13.51 3.09 -9.35
C ASP A 256 14.94 2.55 -9.50
N GLU A 257 15.67 2.43 -8.39
CA GLU A 257 16.94 1.72 -8.32
C GLU A 257 16.80 0.22 -8.06
N MET A 258 17.90 -0.50 -8.22
CA MET A 258 18.01 -1.93 -7.92
C MET A 258 17.75 -2.20 -6.43
N VAL A 259 16.78 -3.06 -6.15
CA VAL A 259 16.52 -3.58 -4.82
C VAL A 259 17.62 -4.59 -4.49
N LYS A 260 18.40 -4.28 -3.46
CA LYS A 260 19.48 -5.14 -2.93
C LYS A 260 19.40 -5.20 -1.41
N VAL A 261 19.76 -6.34 -0.84
CA VAL A 261 19.92 -6.50 0.60
C VAL A 261 21.10 -5.64 1.07
N PRO A 262 20.94 -4.74 2.06
CA PRO A 262 22.06 -4.04 2.68
C PRO A 262 23.07 -5.02 3.30
N GLU A 263 24.35 -4.72 3.19
CA GLU A 263 25.43 -5.60 3.65
C GLU A 263 25.36 -5.84 5.17
N GLU A 264 24.92 -4.83 5.93
CA GLU A 264 24.71 -4.90 7.38
C GLU A 264 23.62 -5.88 7.81
N LEU A 265 22.75 -6.27 6.87
CA LEU A 265 21.67 -7.23 7.10
C LEU A 265 22.08 -8.67 6.80
N VAL A 266 23.35 -8.90 6.46
CA VAL A 266 23.94 -10.20 6.13
C VAL A 266 25.05 -10.54 7.12
N ASP A 267 24.90 -11.66 7.81
CA ASP A 267 25.89 -12.19 8.75
C ASP A 267 25.84 -13.73 8.79
N ASP A 268 26.70 -14.38 9.58
CA ASP A 268 26.76 -15.84 9.69
C ASP A 268 25.43 -16.48 10.18
N LYS A 269 24.61 -15.72 10.92
CA LYS A 269 23.28 -16.15 11.41
C LYS A 269 22.16 -15.80 10.41
N HIS A 270 22.38 -14.80 9.56
CA HIS A 270 21.44 -14.31 8.55
C HIS A 270 22.13 -14.23 7.19
N PRO A 271 22.38 -15.37 6.52
CA PRO A 271 23.01 -15.36 5.20
C PRO A 271 22.15 -14.62 4.16
N LEU A 272 22.78 -14.17 3.08
CA LEU A 272 22.09 -13.49 1.99
C LEU A 272 21.06 -14.44 1.36
N LYS A 273 19.78 -14.05 1.35
CA LYS A 273 18.68 -14.87 0.83
C LYS A 273 18.20 -14.45 -0.55
N PHE A 274 18.50 -13.23 -1.02
CA PHE A 274 17.98 -12.72 -2.29
C PHE A 274 19.08 -12.13 -3.16
N LYS A 275 19.00 -12.41 -4.46
CA LYS A 275 19.77 -11.75 -5.51
C LYS A 275 19.19 -10.34 -5.75
N PRO A 276 20.02 -9.35 -6.12
CA PRO A 276 19.54 -8.03 -6.50
C PRO A 276 18.62 -8.08 -7.74
N PHE A 277 17.64 -7.18 -7.81
CA PHE A 277 16.73 -7.06 -8.94
C PHE A 277 16.19 -5.65 -9.11
N ASN A 278 15.70 -5.31 -10.30
CA ASN A 278 14.97 -4.07 -10.54
C ASN A 278 13.45 -4.31 -10.68
N ARG A 279 12.68 -3.21 -10.61
CA ARG A 279 11.22 -3.22 -10.72
C ARG A 279 10.72 -3.92 -11.99
N SER A 280 11.38 -3.68 -13.13
CA SER A 280 10.96 -4.24 -14.43
C SER A 280 11.10 -5.77 -14.45
N GLU A 281 12.18 -6.32 -13.91
CA GLU A 281 12.40 -7.76 -13.79
C GLU A 281 11.34 -8.41 -12.89
N LEU A 282 11.06 -7.80 -11.73
CA LEU A 282 10.03 -8.30 -10.81
C LEU A 282 8.65 -8.33 -11.48
N LEU A 283 8.27 -7.26 -12.17
CA LEU A 283 7.00 -7.20 -12.89
C LEU A 283 6.94 -8.20 -14.05
N GLN A 284 8.04 -8.39 -14.78
CA GLN A 284 8.12 -9.39 -15.85
C GLN A 284 7.87 -10.80 -15.31
N HIS A 285 8.50 -11.19 -14.20
CA HIS A 285 8.24 -12.48 -13.56
C HIS A 285 6.80 -12.61 -13.09
N TYR A 286 6.26 -11.58 -12.45
CA TYR A 286 4.86 -11.56 -12.00
C TYR A 286 3.87 -11.79 -13.15
N TYR A 287 4.01 -11.08 -14.26
CA TYR A 287 3.07 -11.21 -15.40
C TYR A 287 3.26 -12.50 -16.22
N THR A 288 4.45 -13.10 -16.21
CA THR A 288 4.71 -14.36 -16.92
C THR A 288 4.29 -15.58 -16.11
N ALA A 289 4.26 -15.50 -14.77
CA ALA A 289 3.83 -16.55 -13.87
C ALA A 289 2.30 -16.77 -13.83
N ARG A 290 1.60 -16.64 -14.98
CA ARG A 290 0.13 -16.60 -15.26
C ARG A 290 -0.79 -17.62 -14.55
N ARG A 291 -0.30 -18.43 -13.61
CA ARG A 291 -1.03 -19.48 -12.87
C ARG A 291 -0.84 -19.47 -11.34
N ARG A 292 -0.07 -18.53 -10.74
CA ARG A 292 0.28 -18.57 -9.31
C ARG A 292 0.20 -17.18 -8.62
N ILE A 293 -0.94 -16.51 -8.73
CA ILE A 293 -1.17 -15.14 -8.19
C ILE A 293 -0.94 -15.06 -6.66
N SER A 294 -1.07 -16.17 -5.94
CA SER A 294 -0.88 -16.24 -4.48
C SER A 294 0.55 -16.53 -4.03
N GLU A 295 1.49 -16.80 -4.93
CA GLU A 295 2.88 -17.08 -4.57
C GLU A 295 3.74 -15.80 -4.59
N CYS A 296 4.64 -15.69 -3.61
CA CYS A 296 5.54 -14.56 -3.48
C CYS A 296 6.57 -14.58 -4.63
N THR A 297 6.50 -13.59 -5.52
CA THR A 297 7.31 -13.56 -6.76
C THR A 297 8.80 -13.40 -6.45
N VAL A 298 9.15 -12.55 -5.47
CA VAL A 298 10.56 -12.39 -5.05
C VAL A 298 11.17 -13.67 -4.50
N ARG A 299 10.43 -14.46 -3.70
CA ARG A 299 10.91 -15.74 -3.18
C ARG A 299 11.08 -16.79 -4.29
N ASN A 300 10.21 -16.77 -5.29
CA ASN A 300 10.26 -17.76 -6.36
C ASN A 300 11.37 -17.53 -7.38
N HIS A 301 11.74 -16.26 -7.64
CA HIS A 301 12.61 -15.92 -8.76
C HIS A 301 13.96 -15.32 -8.34
N PHE A 302 14.04 -14.76 -7.14
CA PHE A 302 15.22 -14.03 -6.68
C PHE A 302 15.85 -14.64 -5.41
N ALA A 303 15.26 -15.68 -4.81
CA ALA A 303 15.91 -16.37 -3.70
C ALA A 303 17.22 -17.07 -4.11
N ILE A 304 18.15 -17.20 -3.16
CA ILE A 304 19.45 -17.91 -3.29
C ILE A 304 19.34 -19.33 -2.73
#